data_AF-A0A4Q7KG57-F1
#
_entry.id   AF-A0A4Q7KG57-F1
#
_cell.length_a   1.000
_cell.length_b   1.000
_cell.length_c   1.000
_cell.angle_alpha   90.00
_cell.angle_beta   90.00
_cell.angle_gamma   90.00
#
_symmetry.space_group_name_H-M   'P 1'
#
loop_
_entity.id
_entity.type
_entity.pdbx_description
1 polymer ?
#
loop_
_entity_poly.entity_id
_entity_poly.type
_entity_poly.pdbx_seq_one_letter_code
_entity_poly.pdbx_strand_id
1 'polypeptide(L)'
;MSGWGHDAVDLVEPGFIEFAKDGTGQFGFIAVRGWLDCRTVERDGRTGVEFTWEGLDEGDQVSGRGWAILADDETVEGHLFFHMGDDSSFRAEPFTPTD
;
A
#
# COMPACT_ATOMS: atom_id res chain seq x y z
N MET A 1 -3.18 9.37 -0.51
CA MET A 1 -4.35 8.45 -0.47
C MET A 1 -5.62 9.27 -0.71
N SER A 2 -6.59 8.77 -1.48
CA SER A 2 -7.86 9.49 -1.67
C SER A 2 -8.65 9.58 -0.37
N GLY A 3 -9.22 10.74 -0.04
CA GLY A 3 -10.03 10.93 1.17
C GLY A 3 -9.23 11.24 2.44
N TRP A 4 -7.90 11.26 2.36
CA TRP A 4 -7.01 11.54 3.50
C TRP A 4 -6.06 12.70 3.17
N GLY A 5 -5.89 13.62 4.12
CA GLY A 5 -4.85 14.65 4.05
C GLY A 5 -3.46 14.07 4.36
N HIS A 6 -2.39 14.76 3.96
CA HIS A 6 -1.01 14.30 4.15
C HIS A 6 -0.69 14.06 5.64
N ASP A 7 -1.01 15.03 6.51
CA ASP A 7 -0.81 14.90 7.97
C ASP A 7 -1.59 13.73 8.59
N ALA A 8 -2.70 13.31 7.97
CA ALA A 8 -3.44 12.13 8.42
C ALA A 8 -2.75 10.84 7.97
N VAL A 9 -2.27 10.80 6.72
CA VAL A 9 -1.49 9.67 6.20
C VAL A 9 -0.23 9.44 7.04
N ASP A 10 0.41 10.51 7.49
CA ASP A 10 1.67 10.47 8.25
C ASP A 10 1.49 10.46 9.77
N LEU A 11 0.30 10.09 10.27
CA LEU A 11 -0.06 10.24 11.69
C LEU A 11 0.93 9.56 12.65
N VAL A 12 1.36 8.33 12.36
CA VAL A 12 2.31 7.55 13.19
C VAL A 12 3.73 7.62 12.64
N GLU A 13 3.87 7.47 11.34
CA GLU A 13 5.13 7.58 10.59
C GLU A 13 4.79 7.96 9.13
N PRO A 14 5.77 8.41 8.32
CA PRO A 14 5.52 8.71 6.91
C PRO A 14 4.84 7.54 6.20
N GLY A 15 3.75 7.83 5.49
CA GLY A 15 2.99 6.81 4.79
C GLY A 15 3.86 6.09 3.76
N PHE A 16 3.87 4.76 3.80
CA PHE A 16 4.69 3.94 2.90
C PHE A 16 3.98 2.67 2.48
N ILE A 17 4.42 2.12 1.35
CA ILE A 17 4.14 0.76 0.91
C ILE A 17 5.40 0.20 0.26
N GLU A 18 5.76 -1.01 0.65
CA GLU A 18 6.97 -1.70 0.22
C GLU A 18 6.60 -3.08 -0.36
N PHE A 19 7.14 -3.39 -1.54
CA PHE A 19 6.99 -4.67 -2.20
C PHE A 19 8.35 -5.37 -2.28
N ALA A 20 8.49 -6.50 -1.59
CA ALA A 20 9.71 -7.28 -1.56
C ALA A 20 9.77 -8.30 -2.71
N LYS A 21 10.99 -8.65 -3.13
CA LYS A 21 11.23 -9.58 -4.25
C LYS A 21 10.79 -11.01 -3.99
N ASP A 22 10.59 -11.38 -2.73
CA ASP A 22 10.15 -12.71 -2.31
C ASP A 22 8.62 -12.88 -2.32
N GLY A 23 7.90 -11.87 -2.80
CA GLY A 23 6.43 -11.87 -2.82
C GLY A 23 5.81 -11.45 -1.50
N THR A 24 6.60 -10.90 -0.57
CA THR A 24 6.07 -10.27 0.64
C THR A 24 6.11 -8.75 0.54
N GLY A 25 5.61 -8.06 1.56
CA GLY A 25 5.69 -6.61 1.64
C GLY A 25 5.07 -6.10 2.92
N GLN A 26 5.02 -4.78 3.04
CA GLN A 26 4.36 -4.12 4.17
C GLN A 26 3.91 -2.71 3.77
N PHE A 27 3.00 -2.16 4.54
CA PHE A 27 2.64 -0.75 4.45
C PHE A 27 2.38 -0.16 5.82
N GLY A 28 2.46 1.17 5.89
CA GLY A 28 2.01 1.96 7.02
C GLY A 28 1.31 3.22 6.52
N PHE A 29 0.15 3.54 7.08
CA PHE A 29 -0.51 4.84 6.94
C PHE A 29 -1.48 5.04 8.11
N ILE A 30 -1.63 6.28 8.57
CA ILE A 30 -2.42 6.60 9.78
C ILE A 30 -1.92 5.72 10.95
N ALA A 31 -2.80 4.95 11.59
CA ALA A 31 -2.52 4.02 12.68
C ALA A 31 -2.52 2.55 12.21
N VAL A 32 -2.55 2.34 10.89
CA VAL A 32 -2.64 1.02 10.27
C VAL A 32 -1.26 0.56 9.84
N ARG A 33 -0.90 -0.66 10.24
CA ARG A 33 0.27 -1.37 9.71
C ARG A 33 -0.13 -2.73 9.18
N GLY A 34 0.28 -3.05 7.97
CA GLY A 34 -0.07 -4.31 7.31
C GLY A 34 1.12 -5.01 6.68
N TRP A 35 1.01 -6.33 6.57
CA TRP A 35 1.94 -7.23 5.87
C TRP A 35 1.26 -7.85 4.67
N LEU A 36 1.97 -7.92 3.55
CA LEU A 36 1.44 -8.28 2.26
C LEU A 36 1.86 -9.71 1.85
N ASP A 37 0.93 -10.46 1.26
CA ASP A 37 1.22 -11.60 0.37
C ASP A 37 0.92 -11.12 -1.06
N CYS A 38 1.97 -10.95 -1.85
CA CYS A 38 1.94 -10.35 -3.17
C CYS A 38 2.09 -11.40 -4.28
N ARG A 39 1.38 -11.17 -5.38
CA ARG A 39 1.53 -11.90 -6.64
C ARG A 39 1.79 -10.91 -7.76
N THR A 40 2.90 -11.08 -8.46
CA THR A 40 3.20 -10.30 -9.67
C THR A 40 2.14 -10.58 -10.73
N VAL A 41 1.63 -9.51 -11.32
CA VAL A 41 0.64 -9.56 -12.39
C VAL A 41 1.07 -8.67 -13.55
N GLU A 42 0.56 -8.97 -14.74
CA GLU A 42 0.66 -8.13 -15.92
C GLU A 42 -0.74 -7.66 -16.29
N ARG A 43 -0.95 -6.34 -16.30
CA ARG A 43 -2.25 -5.73 -16.62
C ARG A 43 -2.07 -4.62 -17.66
N ASP A 44 -2.72 -4.78 -18.80
CA ASP A 44 -2.65 -3.83 -19.92
C ASP A 44 -1.19 -3.55 -20.39
N GLY A 45 -0.32 -4.57 -20.30
CA GLY A 45 1.11 -4.47 -20.63
C GLY A 45 1.96 -3.75 -19.60
N ARG A 46 1.42 -3.53 -18.39
CA ARG A 46 2.15 -2.96 -17.24
C ARG A 46 2.33 -4.01 -16.17
N THR A 47 3.56 -4.11 -15.67
CA THR A 47 3.88 -4.92 -14.50
C THR A 47 3.25 -4.30 -13.25
N GLY A 48 2.70 -5.15 -12.40
CA GLY A 48 2.13 -4.77 -11.13
C GLY A 48 2.10 -5.94 -10.15
N VAL A 49 1.39 -5.72 -9.05
CA VAL A 49 1.14 -6.71 -8.02
C VAL A 49 -0.32 -6.67 -7.60
N GLU A 50 -0.88 -7.84 -7.37
CA GLU A 50 -2.09 -8.02 -6.57
C GLU A 50 -1.69 -8.60 -5.22
N PHE A 51 -2.37 -8.21 -4.15
CA PHE A 51 -2.00 -8.66 -2.82
C PHE A 51 -3.21 -8.82 -1.90
N THR A 52 -3.07 -9.76 -0.96
CA THR A 52 -3.85 -9.78 0.29
C THR A 52 -2.98 -9.28 1.41
N TRP A 53 -3.60 -8.78 2.49
CA TRP A 53 -2.86 -8.30 3.63
C TRP A 53 -3.59 -8.57 4.95
N GLU A 54 -2.80 -8.70 6.00
CA GLU A 54 -3.24 -8.73 7.40
C GLU A 54 -2.47 -7.67 8.19
N GLY A 55 -3.06 -7.14 9.25
CA GLY A 55 -2.48 -6.00 9.95
C GLY A 55 -3.17 -5.66 11.25
N LEU A 56 -2.78 -4.50 11.79
CA LEU A 56 -3.33 -3.92 13.00
C LEU A 56 -3.75 -2.47 12.73
N ASP A 57 -4.89 -2.07 13.29
CA ASP A 57 -5.38 -0.70 13.35
C ASP A 57 -5.68 -0.38 14.82
N GLU A 58 -4.90 0.51 15.44
CA GLU A 58 -5.00 0.84 16.87
C GLU A 58 -4.98 -0.37 17.83
N GLY A 59 -4.41 -1.50 17.39
CA GLY A 59 -4.33 -2.76 18.15
C GLY A 59 -5.41 -3.79 17.80
N ASP A 60 -6.39 -3.43 16.99
CA ASP A 60 -7.40 -4.34 16.46
C ASP A 60 -6.92 -5.02 15.17
N GLN A 61 -7.18 -6.31 15.04
CA GLN A 61 -6.80 -7.07 13.84
C GLN A 61 -7.67 -6.67 12.66
N VAL A 62 -7.02 -6.26 11.58
CA VAL A 62 -7.64 -5.90 10.30
C VAL A 62 -7.00 -6.70 9.17
N SER A 63 -7.70 -6.80 8.06
CA SER A 63 -7.20 -7.46 6.85
C SER A 63 -7.85 -6.88 5.62
N GLY A 64 -7.34 -7.25 4.45
CA GLY A 64 -7.87 -6.75 3.21
C GLY A 64 -7.14 -7.26 1.98
N ARG A 65 -7.31 -6.50 0.90
CA ARG A 65 -6.66 -6.77 -0.39
C ARG A 65 -6.29 -5.48 -1.09
N GLY A 66 -5.52 -5.58 -2.16
CA GLY A 66 -5.22 -4.44 -3.01
C GLY A 66 -4.45 -4.82 -4.25
N TRP A 67 -4.09 -3.78 -4.99
CA TRP A 67 -3.24 -3.90 -6.16
C TRP A 67 -2.40 -2.64 -6.32
N ALA A 68 -1.27 -2.77 -7.01
CA ALA A 68 -0.45 -1.64 -7.45
C ALA A 68 0.12 -1.93 -8.85
N ILE A 69 0.21 -0.92 -9.70
CA ILE A 69 0.84 -0.99 -11.02
C ILE A 69 1.84 0.17 -11.17
N LEU A 70 2.87 -0.05 -11.98
CA LEU A 70 3.76 1.03 -12.38
C LEU A 70 2.98 2.03 -13.24
N ALA A 71 2.92 3.29 -12.79
CA ALA A 71 2.30 4.38 -13.52
C ALA A 71 3.30 5.02 -14.51
N ASP A 72 4.57 5.07 -14.11
CA ASP A 72 5.74 5.44 -14.89
C ASP A 72 6.96 4.63 -14.38
N ASP A 73 8.18 5.04 -14.67
CA ASP A 73 9.41 4.28 -14.35
C ASP A 73 9.67 4.16 -12.83
N GLU A 74 9.08 5.05 -12.02
CA GLU A 74 9.42 5.19 -10.60
C GLU A 74 8.19 5.19 -9.68
N THR A 75 7.04 5.66 -10.16
CA THR A 75 5.84 5.78 -9.33
C THR A 75 4.87 4.62 -9.54
N VAL A 76 4.17 4.28 -8.46
CA VAL A 76 3.10 3.29 -8.48
C VAL A 76 1.77 3.92 -8.13
N GLU A 77 0.73 3.46 -8.81
CA GLU A 77 -0.65 3.74 -8.47
C GLU A 77 -1.34 2.44 -8.07
N GLY A 78 -2.23 2.53 -7.10
CA GLY A 78 -2.89 1.36 -6.56
C GLY A 78 -4.15 1.66 -5.80
N HIS A 79 -4.74 0.59 -5.29
CA HIS A 79 -5.95 0.66 -4.47
C HIS A 79 -5.86 -0.33 -3.33
N LEU A 80 -6.16 0.13 -2.12
CA LEU A 80 -6.21 -0.66 -0.90
C LEU A 80 -7.67 -0.79 -0.44
N PHE A 81 -8.08 -2.01 -0.11
CA PHE A 81 -9.42 -2.34 0.38
C PHE A 81 -9.31 -2.97 1.76
N PHE A 82 -10.06 -2.46 2.73
CA PHE A 82 -10.30 -3.17 3.99
C PHE A 82 -11.36 -4.25 3.78
N HIS A 83 -11.17 -5.41 4.36
CA HIS A 83 -12.19 -6.45 4.37
C HIS A 83 -13.43 -5.94 5.11
N MET A 84 -14.57 -5.86 4.39
CA MET A 84 -15.84 -5.34 4.93
C MET A 84 -15.77 -3.89 5.45
N GLY A 85 -14.80 -3.12 4.97
CA GLY A 85 -14.60 -1.72 5.34
C GLY A 85 -14.48 -0.82 4.12
N ASP A 86 -13.91 0.35 4.36
CA ASP A 86 -13.64 1.34 3.32
C ASP A 86 -12.47 0.92 2.42
N ASP A 87 -12.27 1.70 1.36
CA ASP A 87 -11.18 1.55 0.43
C ASP A 87 -10.59 2.92 0.07
N SER A 88 -9.35 2.91 -0.39
CA SER A 88 -8.66 4.12 -0.81
C SER A 88 -7.73 3.84 -1.96
N SER A 89 -7.76 4.70 -2.97
CA SER A 89 -6.69 4.77 -3.95
C SER A 89 -5.45 5.42 -3.36
N PHE A 90 -4.29 5.09 -3.92
CA PHE A 90 -3.02 5.69 -3.54
C PHE A 90 -2.11 5.86 -4.75
N ARG A 91 -1.19 6.81 -4.61
CA ARG A 91 -0.02 6.98 -5.47
C ARG A 91 1.19 7.04 -4.55
N ALA A 92 2.25 6.34 -4.90
CA ALA A 92 3.50 6.33 -4.14
C ALA A 92 4.68 6.58 -5.07
N GLU A 93 5.68 7.28 -4.54
CA GLU A 93 6.93 7.58 -5.21
C GLU A 93 8.07 6.87 -4.47
N PRO A 94 9.23 6.61 -5.11
CA PRO A 94 10.33 5.95 -4.45
C PRO A 94 10.75 6.73 -3.21
N PHE A 95 10.88 6.03 -2.08
CA PHE A 95 11.42 6.64 -0.88
C PHE A 95 12.87 7.05 -1.14
N THR A 96 13.09 8.36 -1.23
CA THR A 96 14.43 8.93 -1.29
C THR A 96 14.77 9.39 0.12
N PRO A 97 15.64 8.70 0.86
CA PRO A 97 16.16 9.24 2.11
C PRO A 97 16.94 10.49 1.73
N THR A 98 16.32 11.65 1.96
CA THR A 98 17.04 12.91 1.88
C THR A 98 17.76 13.04 3.22
N ASP A 99 19.09 13.18 3.13
CA ASP A 99 20.11 13.24 4.20
C ASP A 99 19.65 13.90 5.52
#